data_AF-A0A0F9S4H0-F1
#
_entry.id   AF-A0A0F9S4H0-F1
#
_cell.length_a   1.000
_cell.length_b   1.000
_cell.length_c   1.000
_cell.angle_alpha   90.00
_cell.angle_beta   90.00
_cell.angle_gamma   90.00
#
_symmetry.space_group_name_H-M   'P 1'
#
loop_
_entity.id
_entity.type
_entity.pdbx_description
1 polymer ?
#
loop_
_entity_poly.entity_id
_entity_poly.type
_entity_poly.pdbx_seq_one_letter_code
_entity_poly.pdbx_strand_id
1 'polypeptide(L)'
;MASETYPGAAFVGDSNFLDLNLGATAVNDIDGGGCTLYLVDVDNSANSAASFIKFWDAAAPDVGTDAPMEQYKIAASKREVWIIPRGLTFGTGLSLAMLTVGGTGGAVSPASAVIVRLNYNTT
;
A
#
# COMPACT_ATOMS: atom_id res chain seq x y z
N MET A 1 2.75 -25.14 14.61
CA MET A 1 2.08 -24.49 13.47
C MET A 1 3.13 -24.31 12.39
N ALA A 2 2.98 -24.99 11.26
CA ALA A 2 3.93 -24.88 10.16
C ALA A 2 3.76 -23.49 9.53
N SER A 3 4.82 -22.67 9.58
CA SER A 3 4.90 -21.45 8.80
C SER A 3 5.25 -21.86 7.37
N GLU A 4 4.26 -21.86 6.49
CA GLU A 4 4.50 -22.05 5.06
C GLU A 4 5.09 -20.76 4.50
N THR A 5 6.42 -20.72 4.39
CA THR A 5 7.10 -19.79 3.51
C THR A 5 6.75 -20.20 2.09
N TYR A 6 5.90 -19.43 1.40
CA TYR A 6 5.64 -19.64 -0.03
C TYR A 6 6.92 -19.27 -0.79
N PRO A 7 7.60 -20.21 -1.48
CA PRO A 7 8.69 -19.87 -2.39
C PRO A 7 8.07 -19.44 -3.73
N GLY A 8 7.29 -18.36 -3.71
CA GLY A 8 7.06 -17.57 -4.92
C GLY A 8 8.31 -16.70 -5.07
N ALA A 9 9.08 -16.93 -6.13
CA ALA A 9 10.41 -16.35 -6.34
C ALA A 9 10.49 -14.88 -5.90
N ALA A 10 11.16 -14.62 -4.77
CA ALA A 10 11.85 -13.34 -4.65
C ALA A 10 12.88 -13.34 -5.77
N PHE A 11 12.62 -12.63 -6.86
CA PHE A 11 13.65 -12.41 -7.86
C PHE A 11 14.78 -11.64 -7.14
N VAL A 12 16.03 -11.95 -7.44
CA VAL A 12 17.17 -11.24 -6.82
C VAL A 12 17.02 -9.75 -7.14
N GLY A 13 16.69 -8.92 -6.13
CA GLY A 13 16.38 -7.49 -6.28
C GLY A 13 15.01 -7.05 -5.72
N ASP A 14 14.08 -7.97 -5.46
CA ASP A 14 12.75 -7.61 -4.96
C ASP A 14 12.74 -7.40 -3.44
N SER A 15 12.28 -6.24 -3.01
CA SER A 15 12.04 -5.81 -1.63
C SER A 15 10.59 -6.08 -1.23
N ASN A 16 10.38 -6.40 0.05
CA ASN A 16 9.05 -6.63 0.61
C ASN A 16 8.81 -5.65 1.77
N PHE A 17 7.66 -4.98 1.75
CA PHE A 17 7.21 -4.10 2.83
C PHE A 17 5.97 -4.70 3.51
N LEU A 18 5.94 -4.65 4.84
CA LEU A 18 4.82 -5.09 5.67
C LEU A 18 4.47 -3.99 6.67
N ASP A 19 3.22 -3.54 6.64
CA ASP A 19 2.63 -2.73 7.69
C ASP A 19 1.46 -3.49 8.31
N LEU A 20 1.44 -3.60 9.64
CA LEU A 20 0.37 -4.28 10.39
C LEU A 20 -0.69 -3.31 10.93
N ASN A 21 -0.47 -2.00 10.80
CA ASN A 21 -1.31 -0.96 11.38
C ASN A 21 -1.38 0.28 10.48
N LEU A 22 -1.67 0.09 9.20
CA LEU A 22 -1.74 1.20 8.27
C LEU A 22 -3.00 2.06 8.53
N GLY A 23 -2.80 3.37 8.58
CA GLY A 23 -3.86 4.38 8.82
C GLY A 23 -3.69 5.63 7.96
N ALA A 24 -4.30 6.74 8.37
CA ALA A 24 -4.28 8.00 7.62
C ALA A 24 -2.92 8.71 7.62
N THR A 25 -2.06 8.42 8.59
CA THR A 25 -0.68 8.92 8.56
C THR A 25 0.07 8.19 7.46
N ALA A 26 0.61 8.94 6.51
CA ALA A 26 1.40 8.35 5.44
C ALA A 26 2.62 7.62 6.01
N VAL A 27 2.84 6.41 5.51
CA VAL A 27 4.15 5.77 5.56
C VAL A 27 4.94 6.38 4.42
N ASN A 28 5.93 7.17 4.81
CA ASN A 28 6.73 7.96 3.91
C ASN A 28 7.94 7.16 3.42
N ASP A 29 8.24 7.31 2.14
CA ASP A 29 9.53 6.93 1.57
C ASP A 29 9.92 5.47 1.84
N ILE A 30 8.99 4.55 1.51
CA ILE A 30 9.13 3.10 1.76
C ILE A 30 10.37 2.51 1.11
N ASP A 31 10.76 3.11 -0.01
CA ASP A 31 12.06 2.92 -0.65
C ASP A 31 12.61 4.33 -0.86
N GLY A 32 13.78 4.64 -0.30
CA GLY A 32 14.38 5.98 -0.18
C GLY A 32 14.78 6.66 -1.50
N GLY A 33 13.98 6.48 -2.55
CA GLY A 33 14.20 6.80 -3.95
C GLY A 33 13.12 6.19 -4.85
N GLY A 34 13.32 6.25 -6.17
CA GLY A 34 12.38 5.67 -7.13
C GLY A 34 12.35 4.14 -7.07
N CYS A 35 11.17 3.54 -7.19
CA CYS A 35 10.96 2.10 -7.17
C CYS A 35 9.87 1.65 -8.16
N THR A 36 9.76 0.34 -8.36
CA THR A 36 8.66 -0.25 -9.14
C THR A 36 7.87 -1.24 -8.30
N LEU A 37 6.57 -1.00 -8.13
CA LEU A 37 5.64 -1.81 -7.34
C LEU A 37 4.99 -2.91 -8.20
N TYR A 38 5.02 -4.16 -7.75
CA TYR A 38 4.51 -5.31 -8.49
C TYR A 38 3.33 -6.02 -7.82
N LEU A 39 3.22 -5.94 -6.50
CA LEU A 39 2.13 -6.58 -5.76
C LEU A 39 1.66 -5.69 -4.62
N VAL A 40 0.34 -5.64 -4.46
CA VAL A 40 -0.36 -5.00 -3.34
C VAL A 40 -1.32 -6.00 -2.73
N ASP A 41 -1.07 -6.42 -1.49
CA ASP A 41 -1.97 -7.25 -0.70
C ASP A 41 -2.47 -6.45 0.49
N VAL A 42 -3.79 -6.27 0.58
CA VAL A 42 -4.43 -5.47 1.64
C VAL A 42 -5.48 -6.29 2.33
N ASP A 43 -5.41 -6.35 3.65
CA ASP A 43 -6.35 -7.04 4.52
C ASP A 43 -7.13 -6.04 5.39
N ASN A 44 -8.38 -5.80 4.99
CA ASN A 44 -9.37 -4.97 5.68
C ASN A 44 -10.41 -5.83 6.43
N SER A 45 -10.07 -7.08 6.78
CA SER A 45 -11.00 -8.02 7.43
C SER A 45 -11.53 -7.53 8.77
N ALA A 46 -10.76 -6.71 9.48
CA ALA A 46 -11.10 -6.16 10.80
C ALA A 46 -12.03 -4.92 10.76
N ASN A 47 -12.36 -4.39 9.59
CA ASN A 47 -13.22 -3.22 9.43
C ASN A 47 -14.59 -3.58 8.86
N SER A 48 -15.61 -2.83 9.28
CA SER A 48 -17.00 -2.92 8.79
C SER A 48 -17.31 -1.92 7.68
N ALA A 49 -16.37 -1.03 7.35
CA ALA A 49 -16.44 -0.09 6.24
C ALA A 49 -15.38 -0.41 5.18
N ALA A 50 -15.62 0.05 3.95
CA ALA A 50 -14.61 0.01 2.90
C ALA A 50 -13.47 0.97 3.22
N SER A 51 -12.27 0.59 2.80
CA SER A 51 -11.05 1.37 2.96
C SER A 51 -10.39 1.55 1.60
N PHE A 52 -9.59 2.60 1.47
CA PHE A 52 -8.89 2.97 0.25
C PHE A 52 -7.40 3.06 0.57
N ILE A 53 -6.63 2.18 -0.04
CA ILE A 53 -5.18 2.36 -0.09
C ILE A 53 -4.87 3.40 -1.14
N LYS A 54 -4.03 4.36 -0.79
CA LYS A 54 -3.57 5.42 -1.69
C LYS A 54 -2.07 5.36 -1.77
N PHE A 55 -1.54 5.54 -2.98
CA PHE A 55 -0.12 5.58 -3.26
C PHE A 55 0.24 6.95 -3.85
N TRP A 56 1.36 7.49 -3.41
CA TRP A 56 1.92 8.73 -3.93
C TRP A 56 3.33 8.49 -4.44
N ASP A 57 3.66 9.16 -5.54
CA ASP A 57 5.03 9.30 -6.03
C ASP A 57 5.69 10.53 -5.41
N ALA A 58 5.94 10.44 -4.11
CA ALA A 58 6.53 11.48 -3.29
C ALA A 58 7.13 10.86 -2.03
N ALA A 59 8.24 11.40 -1.55
CA ALA A 59 8.87 10.95 -0.30
C ALA A 59 8.06 11.33 0.95
N ALA A 60 7.28 12.42 0.90
CA ALA A 60 6.47 12.87 2.03
C ALA A 60 5.20 13.61 1.53
N PRO A 61 4.15 12.87 1.11
CA PRO A 61 2.90 13.47 0.66
C PRO A 61 2.06 14.04 1.82
N ASP A 62 1.37 15.16 1.56
CA ASP A 62 0.41 15.76 2.47
C ASP A 62 -0.99 15.13 2.27
N VAL A 63 -1.29 14.10 3.07
CA VAL A 63 -2.56 13.35 3.01
C VAL A 63 -3.78 14.28 3.18
N GLY A 64 -4.74 14.18 2.27
CA GLY A 64 -5.92 15.06 2.23
C GLY A 64 -5.76 16.26 1.30
N THR A 65 -4.55 16.53 0.80
CA THR A 65 -4.25 17.67 -0.08
C THR A 65 -3.53 17.26 -1.35
N ASP A 66 -2.54 16.37 -1.26
CA ASP A 66 -1.83 15.85 -2.41
C ASP A 66 -2.64 14.77 -3.12
N ALA A 67 -2.75 14.88 -4.44
CA ALA A 67 -3.46 13.90 -5.25
C ALA A 67 -2.68 12.57 -5.27
N PRO A 68 -3.31 11.43 -4.93
CA PRO A 68 -2.68 10.13 -5.05
C PRO A 68 -2.42 9.81 -6.53
N MET A 69 -1.30 9.15 -6.81
CA MET A 69 -0.98 8.63 -8.14
C MET A 69 -1.90 7.47 -8.50
N GLU A 70 -2.13 6.57 -7.55
CA GLU A 70 -2.98 5.39 -7.70
C GLU A 70 -3.71 5.09 -6.39
N GLN A 71 -4.88 4.47 -6.49
CA GLN A 71 -5.63 4.05 -5.31
C GLN A 71 -6.49 2.82 -5.57
N TYR A 72 -6.58 1.94 -4.58
CA TYR A 72 -7.46 0.77 -4.64
C TYR A 72 -8.45 0.78 -3.48
N LYS A 73 -9.70 0.45 -3.81
CA LYS A 73 -10.75 0.26 -2.82
C LYS A 73 -10.76 -1.20 -2.38
N ILE A 74 -10.74 -1.42 -1.07
CA ILE A 74 -10.97 -2.72 -0.45
C ILE A 74 -12.35 -2.67 0.22
N ALA A 75 -13.20 -3.66 -0.05
CA ALA A 75 -14.49 -3.75 0.61
C ALA A 75 -14.36 -4.00 2.14
N ALA A 76 -15.44 -3.76 2.88
CA ALA A 76 -15.51 -4.11 4.30
C ALA A 76 -15.31 -5.62 4.50
N SER A 77 -14.56 -6.00 5.54
CA SER A 77 -14.37 -7.39 5.95
C SER A 77 -13.76 -8.29 4.85
N LYS A 78 -12.87 -7.73 4.02
CA LYS A 78 -12.21 -8.44 2.92
C LYS A 78 -10.70 -8.25 2.92
N ARG A 79 -10.03 -9.22 2.31
CA ARG A 79 -8.64 -9.15 1.87
C ARG A 79 -8.60 -9.26 0.35
N GLU A 80 -7.85 -8.38 -0.28
CA GLU A 80 -7.71 -8.33 -1.74
C GLU A 80 -6.22 -8.24 -2.13
N VAL A 81 -5.90 -8.85 -3.27
CA VAL A 81 -4.54 -8.88 -3.80
C VAL A 81 -4.56 -8.39 -5.24
N TRP A 82 -3.76 -7.38 -5.53
CA TRP A 82 -3.51 -6.86 -6.86
C TRP A 82 -2.10 -7.22 -7.30
N ILE A 83 -2.01 -7.85 -8.47
CA ILE A 83 -0.75 -8.14 -9.15
C ILE A 83 -0.67 -7.17 -10.33
N ILE A 84 0.46 -6.47 -10.44
CA ILE A 84 0.75 -5.47 -11.47
C ILE A 84 1.87 -6.03 -12.35
N PRO A 85 1.56 -6.79 -13.43
CA PRO A 85 2.58 -7.56 -14.16
C PRO A 85 3.67 -6.70 -14.82
N ARG A 86 3.34 -5.45 -15.17
CA ARG A 86 4.29 -4.50 -15.77
C ARG A 86 5.00 -3.62 -14.74
N GLY A 87 4.62 -3.74 -13.47
CA GLY A 87 5.02 -2.81 -12.42
C GLY A 87 4.32 -1.45 -12.52
N LEU A 88 4.25 -0.76 -11.39
CA LEU A 88 3.88 0.65 -11.30
C LEU A 88 5.10 1.42 -10.79
N THR A 89 5.63 2.32 -11.61
CA THR A 89 6.86 3.07 -11.30
C THR A 89 6.56 4.33 -10.50
N PHE A 90 7.30 4.51 -9.42
CA PHE A 90 7.37 5.72 -8.59
C PHE A 90 8.77 6.30 -8.78
N GLY A 91 8.89 7.51 -9.32
CA GLY A 91 10.20 8.10 -9.66
C GLY A 91 10.86 8.88 -8.52
N THR A 92 10.06 9.40 -7.59
CA THR A 92 10.50 10.28 -6.49
C THR A 92 10.56 9.53 -5.17
N GLY A 93 9.57 8.68 -4.90
CA GLY A 93 9.49 7.88 -3.68
C GLY A 93 8.13 7.23 -3.53
N LEU A 94 8.09 6.02 -2.98
CA LEU A 94 6.83 5.31 -2.71
C LEU A 94 6.33 5.63 -1.31
N SER A 95 5.24 6.37 -1.23
CA SER A 95 4.52 6.61 0.03
C SER A 95 3.08 6.12 -0.06
N LEU A 96 2.50 5.70 1.06
CA LEU A 96 1.13 5.20 1.10
C LEU A 96 0.41 5.43 2.42
N ALA A 97 -0.92 5.39 2.36
CA ALA A 97 -1.80 5.54 3.52
C ALA A 97 -3.11 4.77 3.27
N MET A 98 -3.84 4.49 4.36
CA MET A 98 -5.15 3.86 4.33
C MET A 98 -6.22 4.80 4.86
N LEU A 99 -7.29 4.99 4.08
CA LEU A 99 -8.28 6.04 4.31
C LEU A 99 -9.70 5.54 4.05
N THR A 100 -10.69 6.14 4.69
CA THR A 100 -12.11 5.75 4.51
C THR A 100 -12.77 6.35 3.27
N VAL A 101 -12.12 7.31 2.61
CA VAL A 101 -12.61 8.01 1.43
C VAL A 101 -11.52 8.07 0.37
N GLY A 102 -11.86 7.72 -0.87
CA GLY A 102 -10.98 7.82 -2.03
C GLY A 102 -10.76 9.27 -2.52
N GLY A 103 -9.85 9.44 -3.48
CA GLY A 103 -9.50 10.74 -4.06
C GLY A 103 -8.68 11.62 -3.13
N THR A 104 -8.44 12.88 -3.50
CA THR A 104 -7.55 13.78 -2.76
C THR A 104 -8.04 14.08 -1.34
N GLY A 105 -9.33 14.38 -1.16
CA GLY A 105 -9.86 14.90 0.12
C GLY A 105 -10.05 13.87 1.24
N GLY A 106 -9.77 12.59 1.02
CA GLY A 106 -9.84 11.60 2.10
C GLY A 106 -8.65 11.73 3.04
N ALA A 107 -8.90 11.96 4.33
CA ALA A 107 -7.88 12.13 5.37
C ALA A 107 -8.17 11.39 6.68
N VAL A 108 -9.22 10.55 6.72
CA VAL A 108 -9.68 9.86 7.93
C VAL A 108 -9.25 8.39 7.89
N SER A 109 -8.62 7.92 8.97
CA SER A 109 -8.21 6.52 9.15
C SER A 109 -9.42 5.58 9.22
N PRO A 110 -9.27 4.31 8.79
CA PRO A 110 -10.18 3.24 9.19
C PRO A 110 -10.23 3.09 10.71
N ALA A 111 -11.33 2.51 11.21
CA ALA A 111 -11.55 2.35 12.65
C ALA A 111 -10.62 1.29 13.28
N SER A 112 -10.28 0.26 12.51
CA SER A 112 -9.34 -0.80 12.89
C SER A 112 -8.13 -0.78 11.96
N ALA A 113 -7.00 -1.26 12.48
CA ALA A 113 -5.77 -1.48 11.74
C ALA A 113 -6.02 -2.26 10.43
N VAL A 114 -5.43 -1.78 9.33
CA VAL A 114 -5.41 -2.48 8.05
C VAL A 114 -3.99 -3.01 7.82
N ILE A 115 -3.88 -4.27 7.43
CA ILE A 115 -2.59 -4.92 7.16
C ILE A 115 -2.29 -4.79 5.67
N VAL A 116 -1.07 -4.38 5.33
CA VAL A 116 -0.62 -4.22 3.94
C VAL A 116 0.70 -4.94 3.72
N ARG A 117 0.80 -5.64 2.59
CA ARG A 117 2.04 -6.25 2.09
C ARG A 117 2.29 -5.77 0.67
N LEU A 118 3.51 -5.32 0.42
CA LEU A 118 3.95 -4.91 -0.90
C LEU A 118 5.15 -5.74 -1.34
N ASN A 119 5.21 -5.98 -2.63
CA ASN A 119 6.43 -6.42 -3.30
C ASN A 119 6.82 -5.36 -4.34
N TYR A 120 8.03 -4.85 -4.24
CA TYR A 120 8.56 -3.80 -5.11
C TYR A 120 10.04 -4.05 -5.38
N ASN A 121 10.59 -3.44 -6.43
CA ASN A 121 12.02 -3.48 -6.73
C ASN A 121 12.58 -2.06 -6.70
N THR A 122 13.73 -1.92 -6.04
CA THR A 122 14.47 -0.66 -5.98
C THR A 122 15.17 -0.45 -7.31
N THR A 123 14.99 0.74 -7.90
CA THR A 123 15.52 1.04 -9.24
C THR A 123 17.00 1.39 -9.23
#